data_AF-L8GHZ1-F1
#
_entry.id   AF-L8GHZ1-F1
#
_cell.length_a   1.000
_cell.length_b   1.000
_cell.length_c   1.000
_cell.angle_alpha   90.00
_cell.angle_beta   90.00
_cell.angle_gamma   90.00
#
_symmetry.space_group_name_H-M   'P 1'
#
loop_
_entity.id
_entity.type
_entity.pdbx_description
1 polymer ?
#
loop_
_entity_poly.entity_id
_entity_poly.type
_entity_poly.pdbx_seq_one_letter_code
_entity_poly.pdbx_strand_id
1 'polypeptide(L)'
;MERFGGGRRSGLVLALVALVLVCCFSSGLGASIKINNDNVGKFLRPFASATNVTELGKEMLAIMNTTVDPCTDFYEYSCGSWLSSFPLPSDASRFALATDSVNKKNLLTLQKIVADPSGEWPVIGPFYNSCMNMDLRDELDYTALEELLSELDGITSVEGLMVAVGVLHNVGVPALFSIG
;
A
#
# COMPACT_ATOMS: atom_id res chain seq x y z
N MET A 1 58.00 -62.07 -0.58
CA MET A 1 58.03 -62.77 0.72
C MET A 1 57.44 -61.80 1.73
N GLU A 2 56.17 -62.00 2.09
CA GLU A 2 55.75 -62.48 3.42
C GLU A 2 55.84 -61.35 4.48
N ARG A 3 54.84 -60.98 5.29
CA ARG A 3 53.60 -61.65 5.73
C ARG A 3 52.64 -60.67 6.42
N PHE A 4 51.40 -61.14 6.58
CA PHE A 4 50.16 -60.59 7.12
C PHE A 4 50.15 -59.99 8.55
N GLY A 5 49.15 -59.14 8.80
CA GLY A 5 48.49 -58.91 10.11
C GLY A 5 47.85 -57.52 10.15
N GLY A 6 46.54 -57.32 10.28
CA GLY A 6 45.55 -58.03 11.09
C GLY A 6 44.79 -56.96 11.88
N GLY A 7 43.47 -56.92 11.71
CA GLY A 7 42.59 -55.82 12.11
C GLY A 7 42.66 -55.38 13.57
N ARG A 8 42.43 -54.07 13.77
CA ARG A 8 41.84 -53.45 14.98
C ARG A 8 41.77 -51.91 14.89
N ARG A 9 42.46 -51.29 13.93
CA ARG A 9 42.49 -49.82 13.77
C ARG A 9 41.44 -49.25 12.79
N SER A 10 41.09 -49.97 11.72
CA SER A 10 40.05 -49.50 10.77
C SER A 10 38.62 -49.56 11.29
N GLY A 11 38.30 -50.52 12.16
CA GLY A 11 36.94 -50.68 12.70
C GLY A 11 36.53 -49.56 13.65
N LEU A 12 37.48 -49.05 14.44
CA LEU A 12 37.21 -47.97 15.40
C LEU A 12 36.96 -46.63 14.69
N VAL A 13 37.71 -46.34 13.63
CA VAL A 13 37.57 -45.10 12.85
C VAL A 13 36.25 -45.11 12.06
N LEU A 14 35.88 -46.25 11.46
CA LEU A 14 34.59 -46.41 10.78
C LEU A 14 33.40 -46.33 11.74
N ALA A 15 33.53 -46.89 12.95
CA ALA A 15 32.47 -46.81 13.98
C ALA A 15 32.29 -45.38 14.52
N LEU A 16 33.37 -44.61 14.68
CA LEU A 16 33.29 -43.22 15.13
C LEU A 16 32.70 -42.29 14.06
N VAL A 17 33.05 -42.50 12.78
CA VAL A 17 32.46 -41.74 11.66
C VAL A 17 30.96 -42.07 11.50
N ALA A 18 30.56 -43.33 11.68
CA ALA A 18 29.15 -43.71 11.67
C ALA A 18 28.37 -43.12 12.85
N LEU A 19 28.95 -43.07 14.05
CA LEU A 19 28.33 -42.44 15.23
C LEU A 19 28.13 -40.93 15.06
N VAL A 20 29.10 -40.23 14.48
CA VAL A 20 29.00 -38.79 14.19
C VAL A 20 27.93 -38.51 13.12
N LEU A 21 27.87 -39.33 12.07
CA LEU A 21 26.84 -39.19 11.02
C LEU A 21 25.42 -39.53 11.53
N VAL A 22 25.28 -40.52 12.42
CA VAL A 22 24.00 -40.83 13.08
C VAL A 22 23.58 -39.71 14.03
N CYS A 23 24.51 -39.11 14.77
CA CYS A 23 24.23 -37.96 15.62
C CYS A 23 23.83 -36.70 14.81
N CYS A 24 24.43 -36.47 13.64
CA CYS A 24 24.05 -35.35 12.77
C CYS A 24 22.70 -35.55 12.08
N PHE A 25 22.29 -36.79 11.78
CA PHE A 25 20.98 -37.09 11.20
C PHE A 25 19.83 -37.13 12.24
N SER A 26 20.09 -37.56 13.48
CA SER A 26 19.08 -37.53 14.55
C SER A 26 18.97 -36.17 15.25
N SER A 27 20.00 -35.32 15.11
CA SER A 27 19.98 -33.92 15.56
C SER A 27 19.67 -32.98 14.40
N GLY A 28 18.74 -33.37 13.53
CA GLY A 28 17.88 -32.42 12.85
C GLY A 28 17.01 -31.68 13.88
N LEU A 29 17.65 -30.95 14.81
CA LEU A 29 17.05 -29.81 15.46
C LEU A 29 16.93 -28.74 14.36
N GLY A 30 15.91 -28.91 13.51
CA GLY A 30 15.06 -27.77 13.27
C GLY A 30 14.64 -27.31 14.66
N ALA A 31 15.34 -26.31 15.18
CA ALA A 31 14.86 -25.56 16.31
C ALA A 31 13.56 -24.92 15.80
N SER A 32 12.45 -25.64 15.93
CA SER A 32 11.16 -24.98 16.04
C SER A 32 11.33 -24.04 17.21
N ILE A 33 11.54 -22.76 16.93
CA ILE A 33 11.37 -21.71 17.91
C ILE A 33 9.92 -21.87 18.33
N LYS A 34 9.69 -22.61 19.42
CA LYS A 34 8.42 -22.56 20.12
C LYS A 34 8.36 -21.15 20.66
N ILE A 35 7.65 -20.29 19.95
CA ILE A 35 7.24 -19.00 20.48
C ILE A 35 6.37 -19.34 21.69
N ASN A 36 6.97 -19.35 22.88
CA ASN A 36 6.21 -19.50 24.11
C ASN A 36 5.37 -18.22 24.25
N ASN A 37 4.05 -18.40 24.21
CA ASN A 37 3.07 -17.32 24.36
C ASN A 37 3.30 -16.50 25.65
N ASP A 38 3.93 -17.09 26.67
CA ASP A 38 4.29 -16.42 27.92
C ASP A 38 5.36 -15.33 27.71
N ASN A 39 6.33 -15.57 26.83
CA ASN A 39 7.41 -14.62 26.53
C ASN A 39 6.92 -13.50 25.60
N VAL A 40 6.02 -13.82 24.68
CA VAL A 40 5.31 -12.83 23.85
C VAL A 40 4.41 -11.96 24.72
N GLY A 41 3.63 -12.56 25.62
CA GLY A 41 2.79 -11.82 26.57
C GLY A 41 3.60 -10.89 27.47
N LYS A 42 4.79 -11.31 27.93
CA LYS A 42 5.68 -10.45 28.73
C LYS A 42 6.28 -9.29 27.92
N PHE A 43 6.58 -9.50 26.65
CA PHE A 43 7.08 -8.47 25.73
C PHE A 43 6.00 -7.48 25.28
N LEU A 44 4.74 -7.94 25.14
CA LEU A 44 3.61 -7.11 24.70
C LEU A 44 2.95 -6.31 25.83
N ARG A 45 3.18 -6.65 27.10
CA ARG A 45 2.62 -5.96 28.28
C ARG A 45 2.80 -4.43 28.30
N PRO A 46 3.96 -3.85 27.89
CA PRO A 46 4.12 -2.40 27.82
C PRO A 46 3.32 -1.76 26.68
N PHE A 47 2.96 -2.52 25.63
CA PHE A 47 2.31 -2.02 24.41
C PHE A 47 0.79 -2.27 24.41
N ALA A 48 0.32 -3.29 25.15
CA ALA A 48 -1.09 -3.68 25.25
C ALA A 48 -1.96 -2.71 26.08
N SER A 49 -1.37 -1.70 26.74
CA SER A 49 -2.09 -0.80 27.64
C SER A 49 -2.66 0.46 26.96
N ALA A 50 -2.43 0.66 25.66
CA ALA A 50 -3.10 1.71 24.90
C ALA A 50 -4.34 1.11 24.24
N THR A 51 -5.53 1.61 24.58
CA THR A 51 -6.82 1.19 23.98
C THR A 51 -6.82 1.20 22.45
N ASN A 52 -5.98 2.05 21.85
CA ASN A 52 -5.79 2.15 20.40
C ASN A 52 -5.09 0.90 19.81
N VAL A 53 -4.11 0.32 20.51
CA VAL A 53 -3.36 -0.86 20.04
C VAL A 53 -4.24 -2.11 20.02
N THR A 54 -5.13 -2.25 21.00
CA THR A 54 -6.07 -3.38 21.06
C THR A 54 -7.12 -3.33 19.96
N GLU A 55 -7.60 -2.14 19.59
CA GLU A 55 -8.56 -2.00 18.48
C GLU A 55 -7.88 -2.21 17.13
N LEU A 56 -6.70 -1.63 16.90
CA LEU A 56 -5.92 -1.89 15.69
C LEU A 56 -5.65 -3.38 15.50
N GLY A 57 -5.30 -4.09 16.58
CA GLY A 57 -5.08 -5.54 16.53
C GLY A 57 -6.34 -6.32 16.09
N LYS A 58 -7.53 -5.91 16.55
CA LYS A 58 -8.80 -6.52 16.11
C LYS A 58 -9.10 -6.23 14.64
N GLU A 59 -8.89 -4.99 14.19
CA GLU A 59 -9.07 -4.61 12.79
C GLU A 59 -8.14 -5.39 11.87
N MET A 60 -6.87 -5.55 12.26
CA MET A 60 -5.91 -6.37 11.51
C MET A 60 -6.33 -7.83 11.42
N LEU A 61 -6.76 -8.43 12.54
CA LEU A 61 -7.23 -9.82 12.52
C LEU A 61 -8.46 -10.01 11.65
N ALA A 62 -9.33 -9.00 11.52
CA ALA A 62 -10.53 -9.07 10.69
C ALA A 62 -10.23 -9.10 9.17
N ILE A 63 -9.11 -8.52 8.73
CA ILE A 63 -8.74 -8.47 7.30
C ILE A 63 -7.87 -9.65 6.84
N MET A 64 -7.30 -10.40 7.79
CA MET A 64 -6.42 -11.54 7.53
C MET A 64 -7.20 -12.82 7.23
N ASN A 65 -6.68 -13.65 6.32
CA ASN A 65 -7.12 -15.02 6.11
C ASN A 65 -6.13 -15.98 6.79
N THR A 66 -6.38 -16.30 8.06
CA THR A 66 -5.48 -17.14 8.88
C THR A 66 -5.48 -18.62 8.50
N THR A 67 -6.28 -19.03 7.50
CA THR A 67 -6.30 -20.41 6.99
C THR A 67 -5.17 -20.69 6.00
N VAL A 68 -4.55 -19.64 5.45
CA VAL A 68 -3.45 -19.74 4.47
C VAL A 68 -2.09 -19.73 5.18
N ASP A 69 -1.12 -20.47 4.66
CA ASP A 69 0.24 -20.44 5.20
C ASP A 69 0.95 -19.12 4.78
N PRO A 70 1.36 -18.27 5.74
CA PRO A 70 2.06 -17.03 5.44
C PRO A 70 3.40 -17.24 4.74
N CYS A 71 4.04 -18.41 4.88
CA CYS A 71 5.29 -18.73 4.21
C CYS A 71 5.10 -19.04 2.71
N THR A 72 3.87 -19.32 2.28
CA THR A 72 3.57 -19.64 0.88
C THR A 72 2.91 -18.48 0.14
N ASP A 73 1.96 -17.81 0.78
CA ASP A 73 1.28 -16.63 0.21
C ASP A 73 0.95 -15.65 1.33
N PHE A 74 1.89 -14.74 1.58
CA PHE A 74 1.73 -13.74 2.62
C PHE A 74 0.65 -12.70 2.27
N TYR A 75 0.37 -12.47 0.99
CA TYR A 75 -0.63 -11.49 0.58
C TYR A 75 -2.04 -12.01 0.87
N GLU A 76 -2.32 -13.25 0.49
CA GLU A 76 -3.60 -13.89 0.84
C GLU A 76 -3.74 -14.06 2.35
N TYR A 77 -2.69 -14.49 3.06
CA TYR A 77 -2.74 -14.58 4.53
C TYR A 77 -3.08 -13.24 5.20
N SER A 78 -2.47 -12.14 4.75
CA SER A 78 -2.60 -10.83 5.39
C SER A 78 -3.84 -10.04 4.96
N CYS A 79 -4.37 -10.26 3.75
CA CYS A 79 -5.44 -9.46 3.17
C CYS A 79 -6.63 -10.26 2.61
N GLY A 80 -6.55 -11.59 2.54
CA GLY A 80 -7.51 -12.44 1.83
C GLY A 80 -8.96 -12.31 2.29
N SER A 81 -9.19 -12.13 3.59
CA SER A 81 -10.54 -11.91 4.13
C SER A 81 -11.12 -10.56 3.69
N TRP A 82 -10.28 -9.53 3.60
CA TRP A 82 -10.69 -8.24 3.07
C TRP A 82 -10.99 -8.32 1.56
N LEU A 83 -10.11 -8.96 0.78
CA LEU A 83 -10.30 -9.15 -0.66
C LEU A 83 -11.60 -9.89 -0.99
N SER A 84 -11.95 -10.88 -0.18
CA SER A 84 -13.17 -11.67 -0.34
C SER A 84 -14.45 -10.91 0.05
N SER A 85 -14.35 -9.95 0.97
CA SER A 85 -15.50 -9.22 1.51
C SER A 85 -15.73 -7.85 0.90
N PHE A 86 -14.73 -7.28 0.23
CA PHE A 86 -14.80 -5.95 -0.35
C PHE A 86 -15.14 -6.00 -1.86
N PRO A 87 -16.39 -5.73 -2.27
CA PRO A 87 -16.69 -5.51 -3.68
C PRO A 87 -16.10 -4.17 -4.13
N LEU A 88 -15.34 -4.19 -5.22
CA LEU A 88 -14.85 -2.96 -5.84
C LEU A 88 -16.06 -2.15 -6.37
N PRO A 89 -16.23 -0.88 -5.97
CA PRO A 89 -17.27 -0.02 -6.52
C PRO A 89 -17.16 0.10 -8.05
N SER A 90 -18.30 0.25 -8.74
CA SER A 90 -18.34 0.31 -10.22
C SER A 90 -17.63 1.53 -10.81
N ASP A 91 -17.46 2.58 -10.01
CA ASP A 91 -16.74 3.81 -10.35
C ASP A 91 -15.23 3.74 -10.02
N ALA A 92 -14.75 2.62 -9.46
CA ALA A 92 -13.36 2.42 -9.08
C ALA A 92 -12.69 1.32 -9.91
N SER A 93 -11.49 1.59 -10.44
CA SER A 93 -10.66 0.59 -11.10
C SER A 93 -9.73 -0.17 -10.14
N ARG A 94 -9.53 0.38 -8.93
CA ARG A 94 -8.72 -0.19 -7.86
C ARG A 94 -9.16 0.37 -6.51
N PHE A 95 -8.82 -0.34 -5.44
CA PHE A 95 -8.96 0.17 -4.07
C PHE A 95 -7.80 -0.34 -3.20
N ALA A 96 -7.07 0.58 -2.58
CA ALA A 96 -6.02 0.32 -1.62
C ALA A 96 -6.54 0.61 -0.21
N LEU A 97 -6.71 -0.43 0.61
CA LEU A 97 -7.30 -0.34 1.95
C LEU A 97 -6.70 0.77 2.81
N ALA A 98 -5.37 0.92 2.82
CA ALA A 98 -4.69 1.89 3.66
C ALA A 98 -4.93 3.35 3.24
N THR A 99 -4.82 3.65 1.94
CA THR A 99 -4.91 5.04 1.44
C THR A 99 -6.33 5.45 1.13
N ASP A 100 -7.10 4.59 0.46
CA ASP A 100 -8.42 4.96 -0.06
C ASP A 100 -9.46 5.00 1.05
N SER A 101 -9.31 4.19 2.11
CA SER A 101 -10.16 4.30 3.29
C SER A 101 -9.95 5.62 4.03
N VAL A 102 -8.71 6.11 4.08
CA VAL A 102 -8.39 7.41 4.69
C VAL A 102 -8.91 8.53 3.79
N ASN A 103 -8.68 8.46 2.48
CA ASN A 103 -9.19 9.44 1.53
C ASN A 103 -10.72 9.55 1.60
N LYS A 104 -11.43 8.43 1.71
CA LYS A 104 -12.89 8.42 1.87
C LYS A 104 -13.34 9.09 3.17
N LYS A 105 -12.66 8.82 4.29
CA LYS A 105 -12.93 9.51 5.57
C LYS A 105 -12.64 11.01 5.47
N ASN A 106 -11.54 11.40 4.81
CA ASN A 106 -11.18 12.79 4.59
C ASN A 106 -12.23 13.51 3.73
N LEU A 107 -12.73 12.86 2.67
CA LEU A 107 -13.78 13.44 1.83
C LEU A 107 -15.04 13.76 2.63
N LEU A 108 -15.47 12.85 3.52
CA LEU A 108 -16.61 13.10 4.42
C LEU A 108 -16.36 14.28 5.38
N THR A 109 -15.12 14.46 5.84
CA THR A 109 -14.74 15.62 6.65
C THR A 109 -14.76 16.91 5.82
N LEU A 110 -14.22 16.89 4.61
CA LEU A 110 -14.22 18.04 3.70
C LEU A 110 -15.65 18.48 3.34
N GLN A 111 -16.56 17.53 3.11
CA GLN A 111 -17.98 17.83 2.87
C GLN A 111 -18.62 18.57 4.05
N LYS A 112 -18.25 18.23 5.29
CA LYS A 112 -18.74 18.96 6.48
C LYS A 112 -18.18 20.38 6.55
N ILE A 113 -16.91 20.58 6.21
CA ILE A 113 -16.26 21.89 6.17
C ILE A 113 -16.93 22.78 5.11
N VAL A 114 -17.15 22.25 3.90
CA VAL A 114 -17.83 22.95 2.80
C VAL A 114 -19.25 23.37 3.20
N ALA A 115 -19.96 22.53 3.95
CA ALA A 115 -21.33 22.77 4.38
C ALA A 115 -21.45 23.63 5.64
N ASP A 116 -20.35 24.02 6.29
CA ASP A 116 -20.37 24.77 7.55
C ASP A 116 -20.80 26.24 7.31
N PRO A 117 -21.96 26.66 7.85
CA PRO A 117 -22.44 28.03 7.71
C PRO A 117 -21.65 29.04 8.56
N SER A 118 -20.75 28.59 9.45
CA SER A 118 -19.91 29.45 10.30
C SER A 118 -19.01 30.38 9.48
N GLY A 119 -18.68 29.99 8.25
CA GLY A 119 -17.90 30.80 7.32
C GLY A 119 -16.43 30.91 7.67
N GLU A 120 -15.87 29.97 8.46
CA GLU A 120 -14.43 29.96 8.81
C GLU A 120 -13.53 30.02 7.55
N TRP A 121 -14.00 29.42 6.44
CA TRP A 121 -13.30 29.38 5.16
C TRP A 121 -14.17 29.92 4.00
N PRO A 122 -14.21 31.26 3.80
CA PRO A 122 -15.18 31.90 2.92
C PRO A 122 -15.02 31.55 1.44
N VAL A 123 -13.86 31.04 1.02
CA VAL A 123 -13.58 30.68 -0.39
C VAL A 123 -13.93 29.22 -0.68
N ILE A 124 -13.83 28.32 0.29
CA ILE A 124 -13.92 26.87 0.06
C ILE A 124 -15.32 26.47 -0.39
N GLY A 125 -16.37 26.97 0.29
CA GLY A 125 -17.77 26.69 -0.04
C GLY A 125 -18.13 27.14 -1.46
N PRO A 126 -17.97 28.43 -1.80
CA PRO A 126 -18.23 28.93 -3.15
C PRO A 126 -17.42 28.23 -4.24
N PHE A 127 -16.13 27.94 -3.99
CA PHE A 127 -15.28 27.23 -4.95
C PHE A 127 -15.73 25.79 -5.18
N TYR A 128 -16.13 25.06 -4.13
CA TYR A 128 -16.71 23.73 -4.28
C TYR A 128 -18.03 23.79 -5.05
N ASN A 129 -18.90 24.74 -4.72
CA ASN A 129 -20.20 24.87 -5.35
C ASN A 129 -20.13 25.27 -6.83
N SER A 130 -19.10 26.02 -7.27
CA SER A 130 -18.91 26.29 -8.70
C SER A 130 -18.59 25.03 -9.50
N CYS A 131 -17.85 24.07 -8.93
CA CYS A 131 -17.58 22.77 -9.54
C CYS A 131 -18.84 21.88 -9.59
N MET A 132 -19.64 21.91 -8.52
CA MET A 132 -20.83 21.06 -8.38
C MET A 132 -22.05 21.54 -9.15
N ASN A 133 -22.08 22.80 -9.60
CA ASN A 133 -23.18 23.34 -10.39
C ASN A 133 -23.12 22.83 -11.84
N MET A 134 -23.61 21.61 -12.06
CA MET A 134 -23.63 20.96 -13.37
C MET A 134 -24.50 21.72 -14.38
N ASP A 135 -25.66 22.24 -13.96
CA ASP A 135 -26.57 22.97 -14.86
C ASP A 135 -25.89 24.19 -15.49
N LEU A 136 -25.21 25.01 -14.67
CA LEU A 136 -24.48 26.18 -15.17
C LEU A 136 -23.28 25.77 -16.04
N ARG A 137 -22.59 24.68 -15.69
CA ARG A 137 -21.46 24.18 -16.49
C ARG A 137 -21.92 23.72 -17.87
N ASP A 138 -23.05 23.03 -17.94
CA ASP A 138 -23.62 22.55 -19.19
C ASP A 138 -24.20 23.71 -20.02
N GLU A 139 -24.78 24.73 -19.37
CA GLU A 139 -25.23 25.97 -20.03
C GLU A 139 -24.08 26.77 -20.65
N LEU A 140 -22.96 26.91 -19.93
CA LEU A 140 -21.78 27.63 -20.40
C LEU A 140 -21.02 26.89 -21.51
N ASP A 141 -21.18 25.57 -21.63
CA ASP A 141 -20.46 24.73 -22.59
C ASP A 141 -18.93 25.00 -22.55
N TYR A 142 -18.24 25.03 -23.69
CA TYR A 142 -16.82 25.32 -23.78
C TYR A 142 -16.47 26.81 -23.81
N THR A 143 -17.42 27.72 -23.56
CA THR A 143 -17.17 29.18 -23.68
C THR A 143 -16.03 29.67 -22.79
N ALA A 144 -15.87 29.06 -21.60
CA ALA A 144 -14.76 29.35 -20.69
C ALA A 144 -13.36 28.99 -21.26
N LEU A 145 -13.30 28.21 -22.36
CA LEU A 145 -12.07 27.79 -23.03
C LEU A 145 -11.83 28.55 -24.35
N GLU A 146 -12.79 29.34 -24.85
CA GLU A 146 -12.70 29.97 -26.18
C GLU A 146 -11.47 30.86 -26.35
N GLU A 147 -11.13 31.66 -25.33
CA GLU A 147 -9.93 32.51 -25.37
C GLU A 147 -8.66 31.66 -25.50
N LEU A 148 -8.56 30.56 -24.74
CA LEU A 148 -7.42 29.66 -24.80
C LEU A 148 -7.35 28.92 -26.15
N LEU A 149 -8.50 28.50 -26.69
CA LEU A 149 -8.56 27.84 -28.00
C LEU A 149 -8.18 28.81 -29.13
N SER A 150 -8.63 30.06 -29.08
CA SER A 150 -8.27 31.08 -30.06
C SER A 150 -6.76 31.38 -30.06
N GLU A 151 -6.12 31.37 -28.89
CA GLU A 151 -4.65 31.51 -28.80
C GLU A 151 -3.94 30.36 -29.53
N LEU A 152 -4.45 29.12 -29.38
CA LEU A 152 -3.90 27.94 -30.05
C LEU A 152 -4.12 27.96 -31.57
N ASP A 153 -5.30 28.39 -32.02
CA ASP A 153 -5.63 28.49 -33.44
C ASP A 153 -4.80 29.56 -34.17
N GLY A 154 -4.34 30.59 -33.45
CA GLY A 154 -3.51 31.66 -33.99
C GLY A 154 -2.04 31.28 -34.27
N ILE A 155 -1.61 30.08 -33.86
CA ILE A 155 -0.21 29.67 -33.96
C ILE A 155 0.17 29.37 -35.41
N THR A 156 1.03 30.20 -35.99
CA THR A 156 1.54 30.05 -37.36
C THR A 156 3.06 29.99 -37.45
N SER A 157 3.75 30.06 -36.31
CA SER A 157 5.21 30.08 -36.23
C SER A 157 5.72 29.37 -34.99
N VAL A 158 7.02 29.01 -35.00
CA VAL A 158 7.69 28.43 -33.83
C VAL A 158 7.70 29.41 -32.66
N GLU A 159 7.88 30.70 -32.92
CA GLU A 159 7.82 31.74 -31.88
C GLU A 159 6.43 31.79 -31.24
N GLY A 160 5.37 31.80 -32.06
CA GLY A 160 3.98 31.75 -31.57
C GLY A 160 3.68 30.50 -30.77
N LEU A 161 4.22 29.35 -31.19
CA LEU A 161 4.13 28.11 -30.41
C LEU A 161 4.78 28.25 -29.03
N MET A 162 5.97 28.87 -28.95
CA MET A 162 6.65 29.07 -27.67
C MET A 162 5.91 30.05 -26.75
N VAL A 163 5.24 31.06 -27.31
CA VAL A 163 4.35 31.96 -26.55
C VAL A 163 3.16 31.19 -26.00
N ALA A 164 2.47 30.42 -26.85
CA ALA A 164 1.32 29.62 -26.43
C ALA A 164 1.69 28.59 -25.35
N VAL A 165 2.87 27.98 -25.43
CA VAL A 165 3.41 27.10 -24.37
C VAL A 165 3.55 27.86 -23.05
N GLY A 166 4.00 29.12 -23.08
CA GLY A 166 4.05 29.99 -21.90
C GLY A 166 2.66 30.29 -21.32
N VAL A 167 1.68 30.58 -22.18
CA VAL A 167 0.28 30.82 -21.78
C VAL A 167 -0.30 29.57 -21.11
N LEU A 168 -0.13 28.40 -21.71
CA LEU A 168 -0.58 27.12 -21.16
C LEU A 168 0.04 26.84 -19.79
N HIS A 169 1.35 27.06 -19.64
CA HIS A 169 2.01 26.90 -18.34
C HIS A 169 1.46 27.85 -17.28
N ASN A 170 1.13 29.10 -17.64
CA ASN A 170 0.57 30.08 -16.70
C ASN A 170 -0.82 29.65 -16.16
N VAL A 171 -1.59 28.87 -16.93
CA VAL A 171 -2.89 28.32 -16.50
C VAL A 171 -2.78 26.87 -15.99
N GLY A 172 -1.57 26.38 -15.74
CA GLY A 172 -1.33 25.05 -15.17
C GLY A 172 -1.46 23.89 -16.16
N VAL A 173 -1.51 24.17 -17.47
CA VAL A 173 -1.49 23.14 -18.52
C VAL A 173 -0.04 22.87 -18.94
N PRO A 174 0.52 21.68 -18.65
CA PRO A 174 1.88 21.35 -19.07
C PRO A 174 1.96 21.17 -20.59
N ALA A 175 2.91 21.83 -21.25
CA ALA A 175 3.06 21.81 -22.69
C ALA A 175 4.55 21.75 -23.11
N LEU A 176 4.91 20.79 -23.95
CA LEU A 176 6.28 20.44 -24.41
C LEU A 176 7.26 20.00 -23.30
N PHE A 177 7.32 20.71 -22.18
CA PHE A 177 8.16 20.43 -21.03
C PHE A 177 7.42 20.85 -19.76
N SER A 178 7.74 20.26 -18.61
CA SER A 178 7.18 20.71 -17.35
C SER A 178 8.03 21.84 -16.78
N ILE A 179 7.38 22.88 -16.27
CA ILE A 179 7.99 23.82 -15.34
C ILE A 179 7.62 23.33 -13.94
N GLY A 180 8.63 23.06 -13.11
CA GLY A 180 8.48 22.58 -11.74
C GLY A 180 8.77 23.67 -10.73
#